data_AF-A0AAN7KK06-F1
#
_entry.id   AF-A0AAN7KK06-F1
#
_cell.length_a   1.000
_cell.length_b   1.000
_cell.length_c   1.000
_cell.angle_alpha   90.00
_cell.angle_beta   90.00
_cell.angle_gamma   90.00
#
_symmetry.space_group_name_H-M   'P 1'
#
loop_
_entity.id
_entity.type
_entity.pdbx_description
1 polymer ?
#
loop_
_entity_poly.entity_id
_entity_poly.type
_entity_poly.pdbx_seq_one_letter_code
_entity_poly.pdbx_strand_id
1 'polypeptide(L)'
;MPKSSTLFPFKKTSRRFKSYHRDWLESLRNRLLPRLCRSISAPTASLDDLSAHVSALLGHFQTYYAALDRAAASPDQVPLLLDPPWRGPLERSFLFLGDLHPYLFTNLLRSLLDGDGSGDEYELGCNLDFNKDGQLVEKQWQTAMAWRNSSESLRPRIEEIERGLRLMLPALLGRMRAAQMRFVGHLAAGWPEDCGDEAAAAVIGEAAAEEMEELGRVLRDVNRLRHSTISEIVGATTVYEAALFLQALGEFVIGLASLD
;
A
#
# COMPACT_ATOMS: atom_id res chain seq x y z
N MET A 1 20.19 16.84 -33.71
CA MET A 1 19.72 16.41 -32.38
C MET A 1 18.87 15.15 -32.56
N PRO A 2 19.20 14.03 -31.91
CA PRO A 2 18.49 12.78 -32.15
C PRO A 2 17.09 12.86 -31.53
N LYS A 3 16.11 12.45 -32.33
CA LYS A 3 14.71 12.35 -31.92
C LYS A 3 14.59 11.21 -30.92
N SER A 4 14.02 11.51 -29.75
CA SER A 4 13.63 10.51 -28.75
C SER A 4 12.61 9.55 -29.37
N SER A 5 13.04 8.36 -29.77
CA SER A 5 12.17 7.26 -30.18
C SER A 5 11.38 6.80 -28.96
N THR A 6 10.17 7.33 -28.78
CA THR A 6 9.21 6.76 -27.83
C THR A 6 8.73 5.44 -28.40
N LEU A 7 9.38 4.34 -27.98
CA LEU A 7 9.10 2.97 -28.43
C LEU A 7 7.69 2.45 -28.07
N PHE A 8 6.86 3.25 -27.39
CA PHE A 8 5.54 2.80 -27.00
C PHE A 8 4.49 3.91 -26.96
N PRO A 9 3.38 3.80 -27.73
CA PRO A 9 2.27 4.74 -27.65
C PRO A 9 1.26 4.33 -26.55
N PHE A 10 1.69 4.23 -25.29
CA PHE A 10 0.86 3.77 -24.15
C PHE A 10 -0.18 4.79 -23.59
N LYS A 11 -0.55 5.82 -24.37
CA LYS A 11 -1.10 7.07 -23.81
C LYS A 11 -2.58 7.05 -23.39
N LYS A 12 -3.44 6.17 -23.93
CA LYS A 12 -4.91 6.27 -23.73
C LYS A 12 -5.40 5.66 -22.41
N THR A 13 -4.88 4.51 -22.03
CA THR A 13 -5.23 3.74 -20.82
C THR A 13 -4.54 4.27 -19.56
N SER A 14 -3.32 4.82 -19.72
CA SER A 14 -2.53 5.49 -18.66
C SER A 14 -3.30 6.59 -17.92
N ARG A 15 -4.12 7.34 -18.66
CA ARG A 15 -4.92 8.45 -18.10
C ARG A 15 -5.92 7.95 -17.04
N ARG A 16 -6.44 6.72 -17.20
CA ARG A 16 -7.54 6.22 -16.36
C ARG A 16 -7.07 5.86 -14.95
N PHE A 17 -5.95 5.17 -14.82
CA PHE A 17 -5.43 4.83 -13.49
C PHE A 17 -4.81 6.06 -12.80
N LYS A 18 -4.10 6.91 -13.55
CA LYS A 18 -3.59 8.18 -13.02
C LYS A 18 -4.69 9.05 -12.41
N SER A 19 -5.80 9.28 -13.12
CA SER A 19 -6.91 10.08 -12.60
C SER A 19 -7.54 9.40 -11.38
N TYR A 20 -7.76 8.08 -11.45
CA TYR A 20 -8.28 7.30 -10.33
C TYR A 20 -7.39 7.42 -9.08
N HIS A 21 -6.06 7.28 -9.22
CA HIS A 21 -5.11 7.40 -8.12
C HIS A 21 -5.21 8.76 -7.42
N ARG A 22 -5.27 9.84 -8.20
CA ARG A 22 -5.45 11.19 -7.65
C ARG A 22 -6.77 11.31 -6.89
N ASP A 23 -7.87 10.91 -7.51
CA ASP A 23 -9.20 11.04 -6.91
C ASP A 23 -9.33 10.15 -5.64
N TRP A 24 -8.66 8.99 -5.63
CA TRP A 24 -8.51 8.11 -4.48
C TRP A 24 -7.72 8.78 -3.34
N LEU A 25 -6.58 9.40 -3.65
CA LEU A 25 -5.74 10.09 -2.68
C LEU A 25 -6.46 11.32 -2.10
N GLU A 26 -7.16 12.09 -2.93
CA GLU A 26 -7.99 13.22 -2.49
C GLU A 26 -9.13 12.76 -1.57
N SER A 27 -9.77 11.63 -1.88
CA SER A 27 -10.81 11.04 -1.02
C SER A 27 -10.25 10.58 0.33
N LEU A 28 -9.05 10.00 0.34
CA LEU A 28 -8.35 9.62 1.58
C LEU A 28 -8.06 10.87 2.43
N ARG A 29 -7.40 11.86 1.83
CA ARG A 29 -6.94 13.10 2.48
C ARG A 29 -8.07 13.98 2.98
N ASN A 30 -9.08 14.23 2.15
CA ASN A 30 -10.07 15.29 2.42
C ASN A 30 -11.34 14.77 3.09
N ARG A 31 -11.59 13.45 3.06
CA ARG A 31 -12.85 12.87 3.53
C ARG A 31 -12.66 11.77 4.56
N LEU A 32 -11.97 10.69 4.22
CA LEU A 32 -11.97 9.48 5.05
C LEU A 32 -11.10 9.63 6.29
N LEU A 33 -9.86 10.09 6.13
CA LEU A 33 -8.94 10.26 7.25
C LEU A 33 -9.47 11.31 8.26
N PRO A 34 -9.91 12.52 7.86
CA PRO A 34 -10.45 13.49 8.81
C PRO A 34 -11.70 13.00 9.55
N ARG A 35 -12.53 12.15 8.93
CA ARG A 35 -13.70 11.56 9.58
C ARG A 35 -13.29 10.54 10.65
N LEU A 36 -12.30 9.70 10.35
CA LEU A 36 -11.75 8.76 11.32
C LEU A 36 -11.13 9.51 12.51
N CYS A 37 -10.25 10.48 12.27
CA CYS A 37 -9.62 11.27 13.33
C CYS A 37 -10.65 11.97 14.24
N ARG A 38 -11.72 12.52 13.65
CA ARG A 38 -12.84 13.09 14.43
C ARG A 38 -13.58 12.03 15.24
N SER A 39 -13.82 10.85 14.68
CA SER A 39 -14.49 9.75 15.39
C SER A 39 -13.64 9.24 16.57
N ILE A 40 -12.31 9.15 16.40
CA ILE A 40 -11.37 8.80 17.46
C ILE A 40 -11.40 9.85 18.58
N SER A 41 -11.33 11.14 18.22
CA SER A 41 -11.25 12.23 19.19
C SER A 41 -12.59 12.56 19.88
N ALA A 42 -13.73 12.22 19.26
CA ALA A 42 -15.04 12.58 19.77
C ALA A 42 -15.45 11.73 20.99
N PRO A 43 -15.66 12.34 22.18
CA PRO A 43 -16.01 11.61 23.41
C PRO A 43 -17.33 10.85 23.31
N THR A 44 -18.27 11.35 22.49
CA THR A 44 -19.64 10.85 22.39
C THR A 44 -19.88 9.93 21.20
N ALA A 45 -18.90 9.74 20.31
CA ALA A 45 -19.09 8.87 19.14
C ALA A 45 -19.09 7.40 19.56
N SER A 46 -20.08 6.64 19.08
CA SER A 46 -20.28 5.24 19.47
C SER A 46 -19.19 4.33 18.90
N LEU A 47 -19.03 3.13 19.48
CA LEU A 47 -18.13 2.11 18.96
C LEU A 47 -18.55 1.64 17.56
N ASP A 48 -19.86 1.57 17.29
CA ASP A 48 -20.42 1.22 15.99
C ASP A 48 -20.06 2.27 14.93
N ASP A 49 -20.11 3.56 15.29
CA ASP A 49 -19.67 4.65 14.40
C ASP A 49 -18.18 4.51 14.09
N LEU A 50 -17.33 4.25 15.09
CA LEU A 50 -15.89 4.08 14.88
C LEU A 50 -15.61 2.87 13.98
N SER A 51 -16.28 1.74 14.24
CA SER A 51 -16.19 0.52 13.44
C SER A 51 -16.60 0.76 11.97
N ALA A 52 -17.64 1.56 11.73
CA ALA A 52 -18.04 1.96 10.38
C ALA A 52 -16.97 2.79 9.67
N HIS A 53 -16.29 3.70 10.37
CA HIS A 53 -15.18 4.49 9.81
C HIS A 53 -13.94 3.63 9.53
N VAL A 54 -13.60 2.70 10.42
CA VAL A 54 -12.53 1.70 10.21
C VAL A 54 -12.82 0.88 8.96
N SER A 55 -14.04 0.34 8.85
CA SER A 55 -14.47 -0.45 7.70
C SER A 55 -14.44 0.34 6.40
N ALA A 56 -14.88 1.61 6.44
CA ALA A 56 -14.83 2.48 5.27
C ALA A 56 -13.40 2.77 4.81
N LEU A 57 -12.47 2.99 5.74
CA LEU A 57 -11.08 3.27 5.40
C LEU A 57 -10.34 2.02 4.93
N LEU A 58 -10.55 0.87 5.57
CA LEU A 58 -10.06 -0.42 5.08
C LEU A 58 -10.57 -0.69 3.65
N GLY A 59 -11.89 -0.55 3.44
CA GLY A 59 -12.50 -0.70 2.12
C GLY A 59 -11.89 0.25 1.08
N HIS A 60 -11.54 1.47 1.45
CA HIS A 60 -10.86 2.42 0.57
C HIS A 60 -9.49 1.90 0.09
N PHE A 61 -8.66 1.36 0.98
CA PHE A 61 -7.41 0.70 0.60
C PHE A 61 -7.63 -0.55 -0.25
N GLN A 62 -8.66 -1.35 0.05
CA GLN A 62 -8.98 -2.54 -0.74
C GLN A 62 -9.43 -2.18 -2.17
N THR A 63 -10.26 -1.14 -2.33
CA THR A 63 -10.69 -0.69 -3.67
C THR A 63 -9.53 -0.20 -4.52
N TYR A 64 -8.51 0.38 -3.90
CA TYR A 64 -7.30 0.84 -4.56
C TYR A 64 -6.50 -0.32 -5.17
N TYR A 65 -6.21 -1.36 -4.39
CA TYR A 65 -5.51 -2.54 -4.91
C TYR A 65 -6.33 -3.28 -5.95
N ALA A 66 -7.66 -3.34 -5.79
CA ALA A 66 -8.53 -3.89 -6.82
C ALA A 66 -8.50 -3.06 -8.13
N ALA A 67 -8.36 -1.73 -8.05
CA ALA A 67 -8.19 -0.88 -9.22
C ALA A 67 -6.82 -1.05 -9.87
N LEU A 68 -5.77 -1.21 -9.05
CA LEU A 68 -4.41 -1.48 -9.52
C LEU A 68 -4.35 -2.84 -10.23
N ASP A 69 -5.03 -3.85 -9.72
CA ASP A 69 -5.17 -5.17 -10.37
C ASP A 69 -5.88 -5.09 -11.72
N ARG A 70 -6.97 -4.33 -11.80
CA ARG A 70 -7.67 -4.08 -13.06
C ARG A 70 -6.79 -3.36 -14.07
N ALA A 71 -5.96 -2.42 -13.63
CA ALA A 71 -5.00 -1.74 -14.51
C ALA A 71 -3.90 -2.72 -14.97
N ALA A 72 -3.39 -3.55 -14.07
CA ALA A 72 -2.36 -4.55 -14.34
C ALA A 72 -2.83 -5.71 -15.24
N ALA A 73 -4.14 -5.84 -15.49
CA ALA A 73 -4.68 -6.83 -16.43
C ALA A 73 -4.30 -6.53 -17.89
N SER A 74 -3.91 -5.28 -18.18
CA SER A 74 -3.53 -4.83 -19.51
C SER A 74 -1.99 -4.70 -19.58
N PRO A 75 -1.27 -5.53 -20.37
CA PRO A 75 0.19 -5.52 -20.40
C PRO A 75 0.80 -4.16 -20.77
N ASP A 76 0.09 -3.36 -21.59
CA ASP A 76 0.48 -1.99 -21.96
C ASP A 76 0.50 -1.00 -20.78
N GLN A 77 -0.18 -1.33 -19.68
CA GLN A 77 -0.22 -0.51 -18.47
C GLN A 77 0.87 -0.86 -17.48
N VAL A 78 1.37 -2.10 -17.51
CA VAL A 78 2.33 -2.60 -16.53
C VAL A 78 3.58 -1.70 -16.40
N PRO A 79 4.22 -1.20 -17.48
CA PRO A 79 5.35 -0.29 -17.36
C PRO A 79 5.02 0.99 -16.58
N LEU A 80 3.83 1.55 -16.82
CA LEU A 80 3.36 2.77 -16.15
C LEU A 80 2.96 2.53 -14.70
N LEU A 81 2.62 1.31 -14.33
CA LEU A 81 2.34 0.95 -12.93
C LEU A 81 3.63 0.67 -12.16
N LEU A 82 4.63 0.06 -12.81
CA LEU A 82 5.95 -0.21 -12.23
C LEU A 82 6.78 1.06 -12.08
N ASP A 83 6.64 2.01 -13.01
CA ASP A 83 7.26 3.33 -12.94
C ASP A 83 6.23 4.46 -13.15
N PRO A 84 5.44 4.81 -12.12
CA PRO A 84 4.32 5.73 -12.26
C PRO A 84 4.79 7.19 -12.39
N PRO A 85 4.59 7.85 -13.57
CA PRO A 85 5.02 9.23 -13.80
C PRO A 85 4.16 10.27 -13.06
N TRP A 86 3.13 9.84 -12.32
CA TRP A 86 2.25 10.71 -11.55
C TRP A 86 2.53 10.69 -10.05
N ARG A 87 3.54 9.94 -9.62
CA ARG A 87 4.02 9.91 -8.23
C ARG A 87 5.30 10.73 -8.11
N GLY A 88 5.51 11.33 -6.94
CA GLY A 88 6.68 12.15 -6.65
C GLY A 88 7.99 11.33 -6.72
N PRO A 89 9.16 11.95 -6.94
CA PRO A 89 10.44 11.23 -7.00
C PRO A 89 10.77 10.47 -5.71
N LEU A 90 10.46 11.06 -4.55
CA LEU A 90 10.65 10.42 -3.26
C LEU A 90 9.68 9.25 -3.09
N GLU A 91 8.40 9.47 -3.36
CA GLU A 91 7.38 8.41 -3.34
C GLU A 91 7.78 7.22 -4.22
N ARG A 92 8.24 7.47 -5.45
CA ARG A 92 8.74 6.45 -6.39
C ARG A 92 9.88 5.61 -5.82
N SER A 93 10.74 6.21 -5.00
CA SER A 93 11.87 5.52 -4.37
C SER A 93 11.43 4.51 -3.29
N PHE A 94 10.22 4.66 -2.74
CA PHE A 94 9.62 3.74 -1.77
C PHE A 94 8.72 2.67 -2.42
N LEU A 95 8.50 2.72 -3.74
CA LEU A 95 7.66 1.74 -4.42
C LEU A 95 8.43 0.43 -4.63
N PHE A 96 7.77 -0.65 -4.29
CA PHE A 96 8.21 -2.02 -4.53
C PHE A 96 7.22 -2.67 -5.48
N LEU A 97 7.58 -2.97 -6.73
CA LEU A 97 6.61 -3.55 -7.69
C LEU A 97 5.30 -2.72 -7.74
N GLY A 98 5.44 -1.45 -8.11
CA GLY A 98 4.35 -0.51 -8.36
C GLY A 98 3.66 0.12 -7.14
N ASP A 99 3.90 -0.36 -5.91
CA ASP A 99 3.34 0.26 -4.70
C ASP A 99 4.11 -0.08 -3.42
N LEU A 100 3.61 0.34 -2.25
CA LEU A 100 4.19 0.08 -0.93
C LEU A 100 4.63 -1.38 -0.74
N HIS A 101 5.78 -1.58 -0.10
CA HIS A 101 6.26 -2.91 0.25
C HIS A 101 5.34 -3.55 1.33
N PRO A 102 4.91 -4.82 1.22
CA PRO A 102 4.01 -5.44 2.20
C PRO A 102 4.48 -5.40 3.66
N TYR A 103 5.79 -5.50 3.91
CA TYR A 103 6.34 -5.36 5.27
C TYR A 103 6.21 -3.95 5.86
N LEU A 104 5.91 -2.94 5.04
CA LEU A 104 5.67 -1.60 5.56
C LEU A 104 4.50 -1.60 6.55
N PHE A 105 3.45 -2.39 6.28
CA PHE A 105 2.30 -2.49 7.16
C PHE A 105 2.66 -3.12 8.51
N THR A 106 3.44 -4.20 8.51
CA THR A 106 3.88 -4.86 9.76
C THR A 106 4.90 -4.01 10.50
N ASN A 107 5.83 -3.35 9.80
CA ASN A 107 6.81 -2.45 10.41
C ASN A 107 6.14 -1.22 11.04
N LEU A 108 5.15 -0.63 10.37
CA LEU A 108 4.35 0.46 10.93
C LEU A 108 3.66 0.00 12.22
N LEU A 109 3.02 -1.17 12.19
CA LEU A 109 2.36 -1.72 13.37
C LEU A 109 3.36 -1.98 14.52
N ARG A 110 4.55 -2.53 14.23
CA ARG A 110 5.63 -2.70 15.22
C ARG A 110 6.05 -1.36 15.82
N SER A 111 6.22 -0.32 15.00
CA SER A 111 6.58 1.01 15.52
C SER A 111 5.52 1.59 16.46
N LEU A 112 4.24 1.28 16.24
CA LEU A 112 3.16 1.67 17.15
C LEU A 112 3.20 0.87 18.46
N LEU A 113 3.55 -0.43 18.40
CA LEU A 113 3.67 -1.29 19.57
C LEU A 113 4.93 -1.04 20.42
N ASP A 114 6.01 -0.57 19.79
CA ASP A 114 7.31 -0.38 20.44
C ASP A 114 7.55 1.08 20.88
N GLY A 115 6.73 2.03 20.40
CA GLY A 115 6.86 3.47 20.66
C GLY A 115 6.57 3.94 22.09
N ASP A 116 5.95 3.10 22.93
CA ASP A 116 5.44 3.49 24.26
C ASP A 116 6.37 3.17 25.45
N GLY A 117 7.58 2.66 25.20
CA GLY A 117 8.50 2.22 26.26
C GLY A 117 9.29 3.31 27.01
N SER A 118 9.10 4.61 26.72
CA SER A 118 9.94 5.69 27.30
C SER A 118 9.18 6.84 27.98
N GLY A 119 7.86 6.83 27.98
CA GLY A 119 7.06 7.84 28.68
C GLY A 119 6.78 7.38 30.10
N ASP A 120 7.49 7.98 31.07
CA ASP A 120 7.27 7.78 32.49
C ASP A 120 5.77 7.81 32.83
N GLU A 121 5.33 6.94 33.74
CA GLU A 121 3.94 6.78 34.22
C GLU A 121 3.25 8.10 34.62
N TYR A 122 4.04 9.14 34.85
CA TYR A 122 3.66 10.47 35.33
C TYR A 122 3.29 11.46 34.20
N GLU A 123 3.60 11.16 32.93
CA GLU A 123 3.33 12.06 31.79
C GLU A 123 1.96 11.82 31.11
N LEU A 124 1.23 10.78 31.53
CA LEU A 124 -0.16 10.53 31.11
C LEU A 124 -1.17 11.47 31.81
N GLY A 125 -0.72 12.66 32.23
CA GLY A 125 -1.56 13.76 32.70
C GLY A 125 -2.16 14.61 31.56
N CYS A 126 -2.02 14.19 30.31
CA CYS A 126 -2.41 14.99 29.16
C CYS A 126 -3.86 14.74 28.73
N ASN A 127 -4.75 15.66 29.13
CA ASN A 127 -6.11 15.87 28.59
C ASN A 127 -7.04 14.66 28.53
N LEU A 128 -7.15 13.94 29.64
CA LEU A 128 -8.25 13.01 29.84
C LEU A 128 -9.50 13.82 30.27
N ASP A 129 -10.53 13.84 29.43
CA ASP A 129 -11.80 14.46 29.78
C ASP A 129 -12.53 13.56 30.78
N PHE A 130 -13.00 14.19 31.85
CA PHE A 130 -13.88 13.54 32.81
C PHE A 130 -15.32 13.89 32.45
N ASN A 131 -16.21 12.91 32.53
CA ASN A 131 -17.64 13.16 32.43
C ASN A 131 -18.11 14.06 33.60
N LYS A 132 -19.38 14.47 33.59
CA LYS A 132 -19.95 15.35 34.62
C LYS A 132 -19.88 14.75 36.04
N ASP A 133 -19.65 13.45 36.15
CA ASP A 133 -19.54 12.70 37.41
C ASP A 133 -18.08 12.47 37.82
N GLY A 134 -17.11 13.09 37.13
CA GLY A 134 -15.68 12.96 37.43
C GLY A 134 -15.06 11.62 37.01
N GLN A 135 -15.76 10.81 36.20
CA GLN A 135 -15.22 9.56 35.65
C GLN A 135 -14.57 9.80 34.30
N LEU A 136 -13.46 9.12 34.07
CA LEU A 136 -12.75 9.15 32.82
C LEU A 136 -13.66 8.71 31.66
N VAL A 137 -13.64 9.44 30.54
CA VAL A 137 -14.32 8.99 29.32
C VAL A 137 -13.64 7.69 28.85
N GLU A 138 -14.30 6.56 29.08
CA GLU A 138 -13.80 5.19 28.81
C GLU A 138 -13.18 5.05 27.41
N LYS A 139 -13.78 5.69 26.41
CA LYS A 139 -13.28 5.70 25.03
C LYS A 139 -11.90 6.35 24.86
N GLN A 140 -11.65 7.47 25.55
CA GLN A 140 -10.36 8.17 25.49
C GLN A 140 -9.27 7.31 26.14
N TRP A 141 -9.61 6.63 27.23
CA TRP A 141 -8.73 5.65 27.86
C TRP A 141 -8.39 4.49 26.93
N GLN A 142 -9.40 3.88 26.28
CA GLN A 142 -9.19 2.76 25.35
C GLN A 142 -8.33 3.16 24.15
N THR A 143 -8.47 4.39 23.66
CA THR A 143 -7.64 4.92 22.56
C THR A 143 -6.20 5.17 23.03
N ALA A 144 -6.02 5.83 24.18
CA ALA A 144 -4.70 6.14 24.72
C ALA A 144 -3.92 4.88 25.16
N MET A 145 -4.63 3.86 25.62
CA MET A 145 -4.05 2.58 26.05
C MET A 145 -4.03 1.51 24.97
N ALA A 146 -4.49 1.80 23.75
CA ALA A 146 -4.65 0.80 22.69
C ALA A 146 -3.35 0.02 22.40
N TRP A 147 -2.20 0.69 22.43
CA TRP A 147 -0.90 0.07 22.19
C TRP A 147 -0.21 -0.44 23.46
N ARG A 148 -0.51 0.16 24.62
CA ARG A 148 0.02 -0.27 25.93
C ARG A 148 -0.63 -1.55 26.45
N ASN A 149 -1.94 -1.68 26.25
CA ASN A 149 -2.73 -2.85 26.59
C ASN A 149 -3.14 -3.60 25.32
N SER A 150 -2.21 -3.69 24.35
CA SER A 150 -2.48 -4.40 23.10
C SER A 150 -2.89 -5.84 23.38
N SER A 151 -3.78 -6.42 22.58
CA SER A 151 -4.21 -7.80 22.80
C SER A 151 -3.03 -8.78 22.81
N GLU A 152 -3.01 -9.72 23.75
CA GLU A 152 -1.92 -10.71 23.88
C GLU A 152 -1.74 -11.55 22.60
N SER A 153 -2.79 -11.65 21.78
CA SER A 153 -2.80 -12.34 20.49
C SER A 153 -2.20 -11.55 19.32
N LEU A 154 -2.04 -10.22 19.45
CA LEU A 154 -1.61 -9.38 18.33
C LEU A 154 -0.16 -9.66 17.92
N ARG A 155 0.76 -9.74 18.89
CA ARG A 155 2.20 -10.00 18.60
C ARG A 155 2.42 -11.35 17.91
N PRO A 156 1.88 -12.48 18.40
CA PRO A 156 1.96 -13.76 17.68
C PRO A 156 1.36 -13.70 16.27
N ARG A 157 0.26 -12.95 16.09
CA ARG A 157 -0.39 -12.82 14.79
C ARG A 157 0.45 -12.03 13.79
N ILE A 158 1.12 -10.97 14.24
CA ILE A 158 2.08 -10.22 13.40
C ILE A 158 3.22 -11.13 12.95
N GLU A 159 3.78 -11.95 13.85
CA GLU A 159 4.85 -12.88 13.50
C GLU A 159 4.43 -13.92 12.47
N GLU A 160 3.17 -14.38 12.53
CA GLU A 160 2.58 -15.28 11.55
C GLU A 160 2.46 -14.62 10.17
N ILE A 161 1.93 -13.38 10.12
CA ILE A 161 1.85 -12.59 8.89
C ILE A 161 3.25 -12.39 8.29
N GLU A 162 4.23 -11.98 9.10
CA GLU A 162 5.62 -11.80 8.69
C GLU A 162 6.26 -13.11 8.21
N ARG A 163 5.93 -14.25 8.82
CA ARG A 163 6.38 -15.58 8.35
C ARG A 163 5.79 -15.89 6.97
N GLY A 164 4.52 -15.60 6.74
CA GLY A 164 3.89 -15.72 5.42
C GLY A 164 4.59 -14.84 4.38
N LEU A 165 4.84 -13.58 4.71
CA LEU A 165 5.56 -12.64 3.84
C LEU A 165 6.99 -13.12 3.52
N ARG A 166 7.71 -13.70 4.49
CA ARG A 166 9.07 -14.27 4.31
C ARG A 166 9.09 -15.41 3.30
N LEU A 167 7.99 -16.15 3.16
CA LEU A 167 7.89 -17.24 2.18
C LEU A 167 7.45 -16.72 0.81
N MET A 168 6.47 -15.81 0.77
CA MET A 168 5.81 -15.41 -0.48
C MET A 168 6.59 -14.35 -1.27
N LEU A 169 7.17 -13.33 -0.60
CA LEU A 169 7.87 -12.25 -1.32
C LEU A 169 9.09 -12.74 -2.12
N PRO A 170 9.98 -13.59 -1.56
CA PRO A 170 11.11 -14.10 -2.33
C PRO A 170 10.68 -14.90 -3.56
N ALA A 171 9.58 -15.67 -3.47
CA ALA A 171 9.05 -16.41 -4.61
C ALA A 171 8.55 -15.48 -5.73
N LEU A 172 7.84 -14.40 -5.38
CA LEU A 172 7.39 -13.39 -6.35
C LEU A 172 8.55 -12.63 -7.00
N LEU A 173 9.58 -12.29 -6.23
CA LEU A 173 10.81 -11.70 -6.75
C LEU A 173 11.57 -12.68 -7.65
N GLY A 174 11.58 -13.97 -7.32
CA GLY A 174 12.13 -15.02 -8.17
C GLY A 174 11.44 -15.08 -9.53
N ARG A 175 10.10 -15.01 -9.54
CA ARG A 175 9.30 -14.96 -10.78
C ARG A 175 9.56 -13.72 -11.61
N MET A 176 9.64 -12.53 -10.98
CA MET A 176 10.01 -11.29 -11.66
C MET A 176 11.38 -11.41 -12.35
N ARG A 177 12.40 -11.87 -11.62
CA ARG A 177 13.75 -12.04 -12.18
C ARG A 177 13.75 -13.07 -13.31
N ALA A 178 13.01 -14.17 -13.17
CA ALA A 178 12.89 -15.17 -14.22
C ALA A 178 12.23 -14.60 -15.50
N ALA A 179 11.23 -13.72 -15.37
CA ALA A 179 10.63 -13.02 -16.50
C ALA A 179 11.64 -12.10 -17.20
N GLN A 180 12.37 -11.29 -16.43
CA GLN A 180 13.43 -10.42 -16.96
C GLN A 180 14.55 -11.20 -17.66
N MET A 181 14.95 -12.34 -17.09
CA MET A 181 15.96 -13.22 -17.70
C MET A 181 15.46 -13.84 -19.00
N ARG A 182 14.19 -14.24 -19.08
CA ARG A 182 13.58 -14.73 -20.34
C ARG A 182 13.56 -13.65 -21.41
N PHE A 183 13.17 -12.42 -21.05
CA PHE A 183 13.20 -11.27 -21.96
C PHE A 183 14.60 -11.07 -22.56
N VAL A 184 15.64 -10.98 -21.70
CA VAL A 184 17.03 -10.84 -22.16
C VAL A 184 17.47 -12.05 -23.00
N GLY A 185 17.06 -13.26 -22.63
CA GLY A 185 17.34 -14.47 -23.41
C GLY A 185 16.73 -14.44 -24.81
N HIS A 186 15.49 -13.98 -24.96
CA HIS A 186 14.84 -13.80 -26.26
C HIS A 186 15.56 -12.75 -27.11
N LEU A 187 15.95 -11.63 -26.50
CA LEU A 187 16.72 -10.60 -27.20
C LEU A 187 18.08 -11.11 -27.66
N ALA A 188 18.79 -11.89 -26.83
CA ALA A 188 20.09 -12.42 -27.18
C ALA A 188 20.01 -13.49 -28.29
N ALA A 189 18.99 -14.35 -28.27
CA ALA A 189 18.80 -15.40 -29.28
C ALA A 189 18.26 -14.87 -30.61
N GLY A 190 17.40 -13.84 -30.55
CA GLY A 190 16.75 -13.24 -31.71
C GLY A 190 17.38 -11.93 -32.18
N TRP A 191 18.58 -11.58 -31.69
CA TRP A 191 19.22 -10.31 -32.06
C TRP A 191 19.50 -10.30 -33.56
N PRO A 192 18.89 -9.39 -34.33
CA PRO A 192 19.14 -9.33 -35.76
C PRO A 192 20.52 -8.71 -35.99
N GLU A 193 21.52 -9.54 -36.28
CA GLU A 193 22.85 -9.05 -36.65
C GLU A 193 22.84 -8.32 -38.01
N ASP A 194 21.86 -8.61 -38.88
CA ASP A 194 21.75 -8.05 -40.25
C ASP A 194 20.30 -7.70 -40.69
N CYS A 195 19.31 -7.71 -39.79
CA CYS A 195 17.92 -7.43 -40.16
C CYS A 195 17.58 -5.95 -39.96
N GLY A 196 16.80 -5.36 -40.89
CA GLY A 196 16.37 -3.96 -40.77
C GLY A 196 15.57 -3.67 -39.50
N ASP A 197 15.48 -2.40 -39.13
CA ASP A 197 14.87 -1.89 -37.88
C ASP A 197 13.49 -2.49 -37.55
N GLU A 198 12.69 -2.84 -38.57
CA GLU A 198 11.34 -3.40 -38.41
C GLU A 198 11.34 -4.84 -37.88
N ALA A 199 12.29 -5.69 -38.31
CA ALA A 199 12.44 -7.05 -37.81
C ALA A 199 12.94 -7.05 -36.37
N ALA A 200 13.87 -6.15 -36.03
CA ALA A 200 14.33 -5.93 -34.66
C ALA A 200 13.18 -5.47 -33.75
N ALA A 201 12.37 -4.53 -34.22
CA ALA A 201 11.22 -4.03 -33.47
C ALA A 201 10.18 -5.13 -33.21
N ALA A 202 9.95 -6.04 -34.17
CA ALA A 202 9.03 -7.16 -34.00
C ALA A 202 9.50 -8.14 -32.90
N VAL A 203 10.78 -8.55 -32.94
CA VAL A 203 11.37 -9.46 -31.93
C VAL A 203 11.34 -8.83 -30.54
N ILE A 204 11.76 -7.55 -30.43
CA ILE A 204 11.72 -6.82 -29.16
C ILE A 204 10.29 -6.69 -28.65
N GLY A 205 9.33 -6.40 -29.54
CA GLY A 205 7.93 -6.21 -29.19
C GLY A 205 7.29 -7.49 -28.62
N GLU A 206 7.54 -8.64 -29.26
CA GLU A 206 7.03 -9.93 -28.79
C GLU A 206 7.62 -10.31 -27.42
N ALA A 207 8.94 -10.22 -27.28
CA ALA A 207 9.62 -10.50 -26.02
C ALA A 207 9.14 -9.58 -24.89
N ALA A 208 8.96 -8.29 -25.18
CA ALA A 208 8.48 -7.32 -24.20
C ALA A 208 7.01 -7.59 -23.80
N ALA A 209 6.16 -8.01 -24.74
CA ALA A 209 4.76 -8.33 -24.45
C ALA A 209 4.66 -9.52 -23.47
N GLU A 210 5.43 -10.58 -23.68
CA GLU A 210 5.47 -11.74 -22.79
C GLU A 210 6.02 -11.38 -21.39
N GLU A 211 7.07 -10.55 -21.34
CA GLU A 211 7.61 -10.05 -20.06
C GLU A 211 6.55 -9.25 -19.30
N MET A 212 5.90 -8.28 -19.96
CA MET A 212 4.89 -7.43 -19.33
C MET A 212 3.65 -8.22 -18.88
N GLU A 213 3.29 -9.30 -19.58
CA GLU A 213 2.22 -10.19 -19.13
C GLU A 213 2.58 -10.88 -17.80
N GLU A 214 3.79 -11.43 -17.68
CA GLU A 214 4.24 -12.07 -16.43
C GLU A 214 4.44 -11.05 -15.31
N LEU A 215 5.02 -9.88 -15.59
CA LEU A 215 5.15 -8.81 -14.60
C LEU A 215 3.77 -8.31 -14.13
N GLY A 216 2.78 -8.25 -15.03
CA GLY A 216 1.39 -7.96 -14.67
C GLY A 216 0.79 -9.01 -13.73
N ARG A 217 1.09 -10.31 -13.93
CA ARG A 217 0.67 -11.39 -13.02
C ARG A 217 1.35 -11.25 -11.64
N VAL A 218 2.67 -11.03 -11.61
CA VAL A 218 3.43 -10.81 -10.38
C VAL A 218 2.89 -9.60 -9.61
N LEU A 219 2.63 -8.49 -10.30
CA LEU A 219 2.07 -7.27 -9.70
C LEU A 219 0.74 -7.55 -8.99
N ARG A 220 -0.16 -8.30 -9.64
CA ARG A 220 -1.45 -8.71 -9.02
C ARG A 220 -1.26 -9.61 -7.81
N ASP A 221 -0.31 -10.54 -7.86
CA ASP A 221 -0.03 -11.41 -6.72
C ASP A 221 0.56 -10.63 -5.51
N VAL A 222 1.40 -9.62 -5.76
CA VAL A 222 1.86 -8.71 -4.69
C VAL A 222 0.71 -7.84 -4.16
N ASN A 223 -0.19 -7.36 -5.01
CA ASN A 223 -1.37 -6.60 -4.55
C ASN A 223 -2.28 -7.42 -3.65
N ARG A 224 -2.48 -8.72 -3.97
CA ARG A 224 -3.18 -9.66 -3.10
C ARG A 224 -2.51 -9.80 -1.74
N LEU A 225 -1.17 -9.84 -1.70
CA LEU A 225 -0.42 -9.82 -0.45
C LEU A 225 -0.67 -8.54 0.35
N ARG A 226 -0.56 -7.36 -0.27
CA ARG A 226 -0.84 -6.07 0.39
C ARG A 226 -2.25 -6.05 0.99
N HIS A 227 -3.22 -6.47 0.20
CA HIS A 227 -4.62 -6.57 0.62
C HIS A 227 -4.80 -7.52 1.81
N SER A 228 -4.22 -8.74 1.73
CA SER A 228 -4.30 -9.74 2.80
C SER A 228 -3.65 -9.21 4.07
N THR A 229 -2.42 -8.69 3.99
CA THR A 229 -1.69 -8.17 5.15
C THR A 229 -2.45 -7.07 5.88
N ILE A 230 -2.99 -6.08 5.17
CA ILE A 230 -3.78 -5.01 5.82
C ILE A 230 -5.04 -5.59 6.47
N SER A 231 -5.75 -6.49 5.77
CA SER A 231 -6.99 -7.09 6.28
C SER A 231 -6.75 -7.99 7.49
N GLU A 232 -5.66 -8.75 7.50
CA GLU A 232 -5.25 -9.61 8.60
C GLU A 232 -4.80 -8.80 9.82
N ILE A 233 -4.09 -7.69 9.62
CA ILE A 233 -3.75 -6.75 10.70
C ILE A 233 -5.04 -6.21 11.31
N VAL A 234 -5.94 -5.63 10.51
CA VAL A 234 -7.19 -5.03 11.01
C VAL A 234 -8.07 -6.07 11.69
N GLY A 235 -8.13 -7.31 11.18
CA GLY A 235 -8.88 -8.41 11.78
C GLY A 235 -8.28 -8.96 13.08
N ALA A 236 -6.99 -8.73 13.32
CA ALA A 236 -6.29 -9.13 14.54
C ALA A 236 -6.33 -8.06 15.65
N THR A 237 -6.71 -6.83 15.29
CA THR A 237 -6.78 -5.68 16.19
C THR A 237 -8.20 -5.46 16.72
N THR A 238 -8.31 -4.87 17.90
CA THR A 238 -9.54 -4.23 18.37
C THR A 238 -9.92 -3.06 17.46
N VAL A 239 -11.17 -2.58 17.56
CA VAL A 239 -11.63 -1.43 16.76
C VAL A 239 -10.78 -0.17 17.00
N TYR A 240 -10.29 0.05 18.23
CA TYR A 240 -9.44 1.19 18.57
C TYR A 240 -8.03 1.06 17.98
N GLU A 241 -7.39 -0.10 18.15
CA GLU A 241 -6.10 -0.40 17.53
C GLU A 241 -6.19 -0.31 15.99
N ALA A 242 -7.24 -0.85 15.38
CA ALA A 242 -7.49 -0.77 13.95
C ALA A 242 -7.62 0.68 13.46
N ALA A 243 -8.35 1.51 14.21
CA ALA A 243 -8.54 2.92 13.90
C ALA A 243 -7.20 3.67 13.92
N LEU A 244 -6.38 3.47 14.96
CA LEU A 244 -5.08 4.11 15.08
C LEU A 244 -4.09 3.61 14.03
N PHE A 245 -4.08 2.32 13.73
CA PHE A 245 -3.25 1.75 12.67
C PHE A 245 -3.62 2.33 11.29
N LEU A 246 -4.90 2.37 10.94
CA LEU A 246 -5.35 2.90 9.65
C LEU A 246 -5.19 4.41 9.56
N GLN A 247 -5.30 5.14 10.68
CA GLN A 247 -4.95 6.55 10.75
C GLN A 247 -3.47 6.73 10.40
N ALA A 248 -2.57 6.04 11.09
CA ALA A 248 -1.13 6.13 10.85
C ALA A 248 -0.77 5.74 9.41
N LEU A 249 -1.40 4.69 8.86
CA LEU A 249 -1.20 4.29 7.47
C LEU A 249 -1.69 5.35 6.48
N GLY A 250 -2.85 5.95 6.74
CA GLY A 250 -3.40 7.03 5.92
C GLY A 250 -2.51 8.28 5.93
N GLU A 251 -2.04 8.67 7.11
CA GLU A 251 -1.08 9.77 7.31
C GLU A 251 0.24 9.49 6.60
N PHE A 252 0.78 8.28 6.71
CA PHE A 252 1.99 7.86 6.01
C PHE A 252 1.84 7.99 4.49
N VAL A 253 0.75 7.48 3.92
CA VAL A 253 0.50 7.54 2.46
C VAL A 253 0.34 8.99 1.98
N ILE A 254 -0.43 9.80 2.72
CA ILE A 254 -0.59 11.22 2.38
C ILE A 254 0.75 11.96 2.50
N GLY A 255 1.51 11.69 3.55
CA GLY A 255 2.83 12.28 3.79
C GLY A 255 3.77 11.96 2.64
N LEU A 256 3.87 10.68 2.27
CA LEU A 256 4.71 10.23 1.15
C LEU A 256 4.35 10.93 -0.17
N ALA A 257 3.05 11.11 -0.43
CA ALA A 257 2.55 11.80 -1.63
C ALA A 257 2.58 13.34 -1.54
N SER A 258 3.01 13.92 -0.41
CA SER A 258 3.13 15.36 -0.21
C SER A 258 4.59 15.81 -0.09
N LEU A 259 5.54 14.86 -0.10
CA LEU A 259 6.98 15.10 -0.16
C LEU A 259 7.38 15.32 -1.62
N ASP A 260 7.04 16.49 -2.15
CA ASP A 260 7.48 17.00 -3.46
C ASP A 260 8.39 18.24 -3.28
#